data_AF-A0AAJ5ZBL5-F1
#
_entry.id   AF-A0AAJ5ZBL5-F1
#
_cell.length_a   1.000
_cell.length_b   1.000
_cell.length_c   1.000
_cell.angle_alpha   90.00
_cell.angle_beta   90.00
_cell.angle_gamma   90.00
#
_symmetry.space_group_name_H-M   'P 1'
#
loop_
_entity.id
_entity.type
_entity.pdbx_description
1 polymer ?
#
loop_
_entity_poly.entity_id
_entity_poly.type
_entity_poly.pdbx_seq_one_letter_code
_entity_poly.pdbx_strand_id
1 'polypeptide(L)'
;MSYIHRDNPAYQKIKDGPDDVRSQYLKHQDPRVRAEAMRCLENPTEKQVIDGSRDSDPSVRYGAASKAMPSDILLRWFDREEDSLVSQALLLNNAFPDHLHPNYAVNALQNPDLTSHQLQQTIERYKQKLKKYQGSFSTSVQMENILSHVARHPQCTVSMYEELLSTCSGHVGNTILSGVAQGRNLSADTIKAFFVTCRSQTRQDSIPKECYDQILANPHIGQATWDNVLGRLGLRAAHVLKLRTSNSVSWRGLLDSIDWLRGAGQCLEQGDAALAGLFAALTSDDILQATREGRFVLNSPMSTSPQMTYNKSLGDYIMSINLSIYQQILGAELQTRIEATIEPPPTPLAKERNAKMRL
;
A
#
# COMPACT_ATOMS: atom_id res chain seq x y z
N MET A 1 -15.42 -31.56 -32.62
CA MET A 1 -15.54 -31.09 -34.02
C MET A 1 -15.82 -32.31 -34.91
N SER A 2 -17.05 -32.49 -35.39
CA SER A 2 -17.41 -33.57 -36.33
C SER A 2 -18.01 -33.00 -37.61
N TYR A 3 -17.51 -33.51 -38.73
CA TYR A 3 -17.76 -33.13 -40.12
C TYR A 3 -19.16 -33.53 -40.63
N ILE A 4 -20.22 -32.74 -40.37
CA ILE A 4 -21.52 -32.91 -41.05
C ILE A 4 -22.17 -31.53 -41.26
N HIS A 5 -21.58 -30.64 -42.08
CA HIS A 5 -22.08 -29.25 -42.16
C HIS A 5 -22.06 -28.58 -43.55
N ARG A 6 -21.60 -29.24 -44.62
CA ARG A 6 -21.43 -28.56 -45.92
C ARG A 6 -22.63 -28.65 -46.88
N ASP A 7 -23.62 -29.51 -46.62
CA ASP A 7 -24.70 -29.77 -47.58
C ASP A 7 -26.04 -29.11 -47.25
N ASN A 8 -26.15 -28.38 -46.12
CA ASN A 8 -27.35 -27.62 -45.83
C ASN A 8 -27.28 -26.27 -46.58
N PRO A 9 -28.19 -26.02 -47.57
CA PRO A 9 -28.14 -24.84 -48.42
C PRO A 9 -28.28 -23.52 -47.64
N ALA A 10 -28.79 -23.56 -46.41
CA ALA A 10 -28.83 -22.39 -45.52
C ALA A 10 -27.41 -21.91 -45.13
N TYR A 11 -26.45 -22.81 -44.91
CA TYR A 11 -25.10 -22.44 -44.51
C TYR A 11 -24.35 -21.70 -45.61
N GLN A 12 -24.48 -22.17 -46.86
CA GLN A 12 -23.88 -21.49 -48.00
C GLN A 12 -24.47 -20.08 -48.17
N LYS A 13 -25.80 -19.94 -48.00
CA LYS A 13 -26.49 -18.65 -48.05
C LYS A 13 -26.11 -17.71 -46.91
N ILE A 14 -25.85 -18.23 -45.71
CA ILE A 14 -25.37 -17.42 -44.56
C ILE A 14 -23.95 -16.93 -44.80
N LYS A 15 -23.08 -17.82 -45.28
CA LYS A 15 -21.66 -17.53 -45.44
C LYS A 15 -21.40 -16.51 -46.56
N ASP A 16 -22.06 -16.70 -47.70
CA ASP A 16 -21.83 -15.88 -48.89
C ASP A 16 -22.84 -14.72 -49.02
N GLY A 17 -23.92 -14.75 -48.23
CA GLY A 17 -24.99 -13.77 -48.31
C GLY A 17 -24.72 -12.50 -47.48
N PRO A 18 -25.35 -11.36 -47.84
CA PRO A 18 -25.32 -10.12 -47.07
C PRO A 18 -26.12 -10.21 -45.76
N ASP A 19 -25.95 -9.21 -44.88
CA ASP A 19 -26.54 -9.20 -43.52
C ASP A 19 -28.08 -9.29 -43.49
N ASP A 20 -28.78 -8.77 -44.50
CA ASP A 20 -30.23 -8.90 -44.65
C ASP A 20 -30.64 -10.37 -44.91
N VAL A 21 -29.85 -11.11 -45.69
CA VAL A 21 -30.03 -12.55 -45.90
C VAL A 21 -29.68 -13.31 -44.63
N ARG A 22 -28.55 -13.02 -43.97
CA ARG A 22 -28.13 -13.65 -42.70
C ARG A 22 -29.19 -13.45 -41.61
N SER A 23 -29.79 -12.25 -41.54
CA SER A 23 -30.82 -11.88 -40.57
C SER A 23 -32.09 -12.74 -40.67
N GLN A 24 -32.45 -13.20 -41.86
CA GLN A 24 -33.62 -14.08 -42.06
C GLN A 24 -33.44 -15.43 -41.35
N TYR A 25 -32.21 -15.91 -41.21
CA TYR A 25 -31.89 -17.19 -40.58
C TYR A 25 -31.78 -17.14 -39.06
N LEU A 26 -31.85 -15.95 -38.44
CA LEU A 26 -31.87 -15.82 -36.97
C LEU A 26 -33.11 -16.43 -36.31
N LYS A 27 -34.16 -16.73 -37.09
CA LYS A 27 -35.38 -17.39 -36.61
C LYS A 27 -35.52 -18.83 -37.09
N HIS A 28 -34.46 -19.41 -37.65
CA HIS A 28 -34.49 -20.76 -38.18
C HIS A 28 -34.74 -21.79 -37.06
N GLN A 29 -35.43 -22.90 -37.36
CA GLN A 29 -35.76 -23.92 -36.36
C GLN A 29 -34.50 -24.62 -35.81
N ASP A 30 -33.53 -24.90 -36.68
CA ASP A 30 -32.24 -25.47 -36.29
C ASP A 30 -31.35 -24.43 -35.57
N PRO A 31 -30.98 -24.66 -34.28
CA PRO A 31 -30.12 -23.76 -33.52
C PRO A 31 -28.72 -23.60 -34.12
N ARG A 32 -28.21 -24.59 -34.84
CA ARG A 32 -26.88 -24.51 -35.45
C ARG A 32 -26.87 -23.53 -36.62
N VAL A 33 -27.99 -23.44 -37.35
CA VAL A 33 -28.20 -22.45 -38.42
C VAL A 33 -28.34 -21.06 -37.81
N ARG A 34 -29.08 -20.90 -36.70
CA ARG A 34 -29.19 -19.62 -35.98
C ARG A 34 -27.84 -19.15 -35.44
N ALA A 35 -27.04 -20.07 -34.88
CA ALA A 35 -25.73 -19.76 -34.32
C ALA A 35 -24.76 -19.29 -35.39
N GLU A 36 -24.71 -19.98 -36.54
CA GLU A 36 -23.89 -19.57 -37.67
C GLU A 36 -24.35 -18.24 -38.26
N ALA A 37 -25.67 -18.03 -38.40
CA ALA A 37 -26.23 -16.76 -38.84
C ALA A 37 -25.82 -15.60 -37.91
N MET A 38 -25.94 -15.77 -36.60
CA MET A 38 -25.52 -14.78 -35.60
C MET A 38 -24.01 -14.53 -35.67
N ARG A 39 -23.20 -15.58 -35.80
CA ARG A 39 -21.74 -15.48 -35.90
C ARG A 39 -21.30 -14.68 -37.12
N CYS A 40 -21.88 -14.96 -38.29
CA CYS A 40 -21.54 -14.33 -39.57
C CYS A 40 -22.13 -12.93 -39.75
N LEU A 41 -23.10 -12.51 -38.93
CA LEU A 41 -23.71 -11.18 -39.04
C LEU A 41 -22.68 -10.08 -38.70
N GLU A 42 -22.39 -9.19 -39.64
CA GLU A 42 -21.32 -8.20 -39.47
C GLU A 42 -21.80 -7.00 -38.64
N ASN A 43 -22.99 -6.48 -38.96
CA ASN A 43 -23.59 -5.31 -38.31
C ASN A 43 -24.97 -5.65 -37.72
N PRO A 44 -25.02 -6.45 -36.64
CA PRO A 44 -26.28 -6.78 -36.00
C PRO A 44 -26.93 -5.53 -35.39
N THR A 45 -28.25 -5.42 -35.52
CA THR A 45 -29.03 -4.44 -34.76
C THR A 45 -29.07 -4.83 -33.28
N GLU A 46 -29.20 -3.84 -32.40
CA GLU A 46 -29.29 -4.07 -30.94
C GLU A 46 -30.38 -5.11 -30.59
N LYS A 47 -31.54 -5.02 -31.24
CA LYS A 47 -32.63 -5.97 -31.07
C LYS A 47 -32.21 -7.41 -31.40
N GLN A 48 -31.47 -7.62 -32.48
CA GLN A 48 -31.02 -8.96 -32.88
C GLN A 48 -30.05 -9.57 -31.86
N VAL A 49 -29.16 -8.77 -31.29
CA VAL A 49 -28.24 -9.25 -30.24
C VAL A 49 -28.99 -9.52 -28.94
N ILE A 50 -29.95 -8.67 -28.56
CA ILE A 50 -30.83 -8.91 -27.40
C ILE A 50 -31.65 -10.19 -27.59
N ASP A 51 -32.23 -10.41 -28.76
CA ASP A 51 -32.99 -11.62 -29.04
C ASP A 51 -32.07 -12.85 -29.00
N GLY A 52 -30.87 -12.76 -29.57
CA GLY A 52 -29.84 -13.80 -29.48
C GLY A 52 -29.38 -14.09 -28.05
N SER A 53 -29.32 -13.08 -27.16
CA SER A 53 -28.98 -13.26 -25.74
C SER A 53 -30.00 -14.08 -24.95
N ARG A 54 -31.19 -14.28 -25.51
CA ARG A 54 -32.31 -15.00 -24.89
C ARG A 54 -32.62 -16.31 -25.61
N ASP A 55 -31.81 -16.70 -26.59
CA ASP A 55 -31.99 -17.96 -27.31
C ASP A 55 -31.84 -19.13 -26.34
N SER A 56 -32.63 -20.19 -26.56
CA SER A 56 -32.57 -21.39 -25.74
C SER A 56 -31.27 -22.17 -25.93
N ASP A 57 -30.62 -22.05 -27.09
CA ASP A 57 -29.37 -22.75 -27.39
C ASP A 57 -28.13 -21.90 -27.04
N PRO A 58 -27.20 -22.43 -26.21
CA PRO A 58 -25.98 -21.71 -25.83
C PRO A 58 -25.08 -21.31 -27.01
N SER A 59 -25.09 -22.05 -28.12
CA SER A 59 -24.26 -21.74 -29.30
C SER A 59 -24.68 -20.44 -29.97
N VAL A 60 -25.99 -20.15 -29.95
CA VAL A 60 -26.54 -18.88 -30.46
C VAL A 60 -26.20 -17.75 -29.50
N ARG A 61 -26.38 -17.98 -28.19
CA ARG A 61 -26.00 -17.03 -27.14
C ARG A 61 -24.51 -16.66 -27.20
N TYR A 62 -23.64 -17.65 -27.41
CA TYR A 62 -22.20 -17.45 -27.61
C TYR A 62 -21.89 -16.55 -28.82
N GLY A 63 -22.55 -16.80 -29.95
CA GLY A 63 -22.40 -15.98 -31.15
C GLY A 63 -22.82 -14.52 -30.93
N ALA A 64 -23.91 -14.30 -30.18
CA ALA A 64 -24.40 -12.98 -29.80
C ALA A 64 -23.47 -12.28 -28.80
N ALA A 65 -22.86 -13.02 -27.87
CA ALA A 65 -21.97 -12.50 -26.83
C ALA A 65 -20.71 -11.84 -27.41
N SER A 66 -20.33 -12.18 -28.64
CA SER A 66 -19.17 -11.60 -29.34
C SER A 66 -19.51 -10.33 -30.14
N LYS A 67 -20.76 -9.85 -30.11
CA LYS A 67 -21.21 -8.69 -30.89
C LYS A 67 -21.22 -7.41 -30.06
N ALA A 68 -21.05 -6.26 -30.72
CA ALA A 68 -21.08 -4.96 -30.06
C ALA A 68 -22.45 -4.72 -29.41
N MET A 69 -22.46 -4.35 -28.12
CA MET A 69 -23.69 -4.14 -27.34
C MET A 69 -23.44 -3.09 -26.24
N PRO A 70 -24.47 -2.30 -25.85
CA PRO A 70 -24.41 -1.45 -24.66
C PRO A 70 -24.04 -2.23 -23.39
N SER A 71 -23.20 -1.61 -22.56
CA SER A 71 -22.63 -2.23 -21.35
C SER A 71 -23.69 -2.62 -20.31
N ASP A 72 -24.79 -1.88 -20.19
CA ASP A 72 -25.87 -2.16 -19.26
C ASP A 72 -26.63 -3.45 -19.59
N ILE A 73 -26.71 -3.81 -20.87
CA ILE A 73 -27.35 -5.04 -21.34
C ILE A 73 -26.42 -6.24 -21.13
N LEU A 74 -25.12 -6.08 -21.44
CA LEU A 74 -24.11 -7.11 -21.19
C LEU A 74 -24.05 -7.51 -19.70
N LEU A 75 -24.19 -6.55 -18.79
CA LEU A 75 -24.21 -6.80 -17.35
C LEU A 75 -25.44 -7.61 -16.92
N ARG A 76 -26.64 -7.18 -17.34
CA ARG A 76 -27.88 -7.90 -17.01
C ARG A 76 -27.91 -9.30 -17.61
N TRP A 77 -27.23 -9.52 -18.72
CA TRP A 77 -27.09 -10.83 -19.33
C TRP A 77 -26.09 -11.69 -18.55
N PHE A 78 -24.91 -11.18 -18.23
CA PHE A 78 -23.91 -11.93 -17.47
C PHE A 78 -24.47 -12.46 -16.14
N ASP A 79 -25.25 -11.65 -15.43
CA ASP A 79 -25.86 -12.02 -14.13
C ASP A 79 -26.83 -13.21 -14.20
N ARG A 80 -27.37 -13.52 -15.39
CA ARG A 80 -28.35 -14.60 -15.60
C ARG A 80 -27.84 -15.73 -16.49
N GLU A 81 -26.62 -15.64 -17.01
CA GLU A 81 -26.09 -16.65 -17.92
C GLU A 81 -25.56 -17.86 -17.14
N GLU A 82 -26.05 -19.05 -17.51
CA GLU A 82 -25.71 -20.31 -16.84
C GLU A 82 -24.64 -21.10 -17.61
N ASP A 83 -24.46 -20.83 -18.91
CA ASP A 83 -23.48 -21.52 -19.74
C ASP A 83 -22.08 -20.91 -19.63
N SER A 84 -21.13 -21.71 -19.16
CA SER A 84 -19.74 -21.29 -18.92
C SER A 84 -19.01 -20.74 -20.16
N LEU A 85 -19.27 -21.25 -21.35
CA LEU A 85 -18.63 -20.79 -22.58
C LEU A 85 -19.21 -19.45 -23.02
N VAL A 86 -20.51 -19.24 -22.82
CA VAL A 86 -21.17 -17.96 -23.07
C VAL A 86 -20.68 -16.90 -22.08
N SER A 87 -20.57 -17.23 -20.79
CA SER A 87 -20.00 -16.32 -19.77
C SER A 87 -18.58 -15.89 -20.15
N GLN A 88 -17.75 -16.81 -20.65
CA GLN A 88 -16.40 -16.49 -21.11
C GLN A 88 -16.41 -15.55 -22.33
N ALA A 89 -17.30 -15.78 -23.29
CA ALA A 89 -17.43 -14.90 -24.47
C ALA A 89 -17.90 -13.49 -24.10
N LEU A 90 -18.85 -13.37 -23.15
CA LEU A 90 -19.30 -12.06 -22.64
C LEU A 90 -18.15 -11.28 -22.00
N LEU A 91 -17.29 -11.96 -21.24
CA LEU A 91 -16.10 -11.34 -20.62
C LEU A 91 -15.04 -10.88 -21.62
N LEU A 92 -15.00 -11.50 -22.81
CA LEU A 92 -14.07 -11.13 -23.90
C LEU A 92 -14.66 -10.08 -24.86
N ASN A 93 -15.89 -9.63 -24.62
CA ASN A 93 -16.51 -8.59 -25.42
C ASN A 93 -15.86 -7.23 -25.13
N ASN A 94 -15.40 -6.51 -26.16
CA ASN A 94 -14.73 -5.22 -26.02
C ASN A 94 -15.59 -4.11 -25.38
N ALA A 95 -16.92 -4.27 -25.38
CA ALA A 95 -17.85 -3.37 -24.71
C ALA A 95 -18.22 -3.85 -23.29
N PHE A 96 -17.77 -5.05 -22.88
CA PHE A 96 -17.93 -5.51 -21.52
C PHE A 96 -17.11 -4.61 -20.59
N PRO A 97 -17.69 -4.13 -19.49
CA PRO A 97 -16.96 -3.19 -18.66
C PRO A 97 -15.84 -3.91 -17.89
N ASP A 98 -14.57 -3.68 -18.28
CA ASP A 98 -13.32 -4.27 -17.74
C ASP A 98 -13.15 -4.20 -16.20
N HIS A 99 -14.04 -3.48 -15.52
CA HIS A 99 -13.94 -3.02 -14.15
C HIS A 99 -15.00 -3.63 -13.20
N LEU A 100 -15.73 -4.68 -13.62
CA LEU A 100 -16.90 -5.21 -12.89
C LEU A 100 -16.80 -6.63 -12.32
N HIS A 101 -15.75 -7.43 -12.58
CA HIS A 101 -15.54 -8.69 -11.85
C HIS A 101 -14.34 -8.58 -10.88
N PRO A 102 -14.49 -8.86 -9.57
CA PRO A 102 -13.41 -8.74 -8.59
C PRO A 102 -12.12 -9.47 -8.98
N ASN A 103 -12.24 -10.70 -9.48
CA ASN A 103 -11.06 -11.49 -9.89
C ASN A 103 -10.36 -10.91 -11.13
N TYR A 104 -11.10 -10.29 -12.07
CA TYR A 104 -10.49 -9.63 -13.23
C TYR A 104 -9.88 -8.28 -12.86
N ALA A 105 -10.51 -7.53 -11.94
CA ALA A 105 -9.93 -6.31 -11.40
C ALA A 105 -8.58 -6.60 -10.71
N VAL A 106 -8.50 -7.67 -9.93
CA VAL A 106 -7.23 -8.11 -9.33
C VAL A 106 -6.20 -8.48 -10.40
N ASN A 107 -6.59 -9.23 -11.44
CA ASN A 107 -5.68 -9.59 -12.54
C ASN A 107 -5.21 -8.36 -13.33
N ALA A 108 -6.10 -7.41 -13.62
CA ALA A 108 -5.75 -6.17 -14.30
C ALA A 108 -4.77 -5.33 -13.48
N LEU A 109 -4.95 -5.29 -12.15
CA LEU A 109 -4.05 -4.62 -11.21
C LEU A 109 -2.66 -5.28 -11.08
N GLN A 110 -2.43 -6.44 -11.69
CA GLN A 110 -1.09 -7.02 -11.79
C GLN A 110 -0.26 -6.40 -12.92
N ASN A 111 -0.89 -5.67 -13.85
CA ASN A 111 -0.19 -5.01 -14.94
C ASN A 111 0.64 -3.82 -14.40
N PRO A 112 1.99 -3.88 -14.42
CA PRO A 112 2.84 -2.83 -13.85
C PRO A 112 2.75 -1.49 -14.60
N ASP A 113 2.24 -1.49 -15.83
CA ASP A 113 2.14 -0.32 -16.71
C ASP A 113 0.88 0.52 -16.46
N LEU A 114 0.03 0.12 -15.49
CA LEU A 114 -1.12 0.93 -15.10
C LEU A 114 -0.71 2.31 -14.61
N THR A 115 -1.32 3.34 -15.18
CA THR A 115 -1.07 4.72 -14.78
C THR A 115 -1.68 5.04 -13.42
N SER A 116 -1.11 6.03 -12.72
CA SER A 116 -1.67 6.55 -11.47
C SER A 116 -3.14 7.01 -11.65
N HIS A 117 -3.50 7.57 -12.80
CA HIS A 117 -4.88 7.96 -13.09
C HIS A 117 -5.85 6.76 -13.10
N GLN A 118 -5.48 5.65 -13.73
CA GLN A 118 -6.29 4.43 -13.75
C GLN A 118 -6.44 3.82 -12.35
N LEU A 119 -5.38 3.88 -11.52
CA LEU A 119 -5.45 3.43 -10.13
C LEU A 119 -6.37 4.33 -9.28
N GLN A 120 -6.31 5.65 -9.46
CA GLN A 120 -7.19 6.60 -8.77
C GLN A 120 -8.67 6.33 -9.10
N GLN A 121 -8.99 6.14 -10.38
CA GLN A 121 -10.35 5.77 -10.81
C GLN A 121 -10.81 4.44 -10.20
N THR A 122 -9.88 3.49 -10.03
CA THR A 122 -10.16 2.21 -9.35
C THR A 122 -10.50 2.45 -7.88
N ILE A 123 -9.73 3.28 -7.17
CA ILE A 123 -9.99 3.60 -5.75
C ILE A 123 -11.37 4.23 -5.58
N GLU A 124 -11.66 5.32 -6.30
CA GLU A 124 -12.92 6.06 -6.19
C GLU A 124 -14.12 5.13 -6.38
N ARG A 125 -14.05 4.27 -7.40
CA ARG A 125 -15.09 3.33 -7.74
C ARG A 125 -15.29 2.26 -6.67
N TYR A 126 -14.23 1.60 -6.25
CA TYR A 126 -14.33 0.48 -5.30
C TYR A 126 -14.64 0.95 -3.90
N LYS A 127 -14.26 2.19 -3.54
CA LYS A 127 -14.72 2.88 -2.34
C LYS A 127 -16.23 3.16 -2.36
N GLN A 128 -16.79 3.61 -3.49
CA GLN A 128 -18.24 3.78 -3.63
C GLN A 128 -18.99 2.44 -3.54
N LYS A 129 -18.48 1.38 -4.18
CA LYS A 129 -19.05 0.03 -4.06
C LYS A 129 -18.99 -0.47 -2.62
N LEU A 130 -17.85 -0.33 -1.95
CA LEU A 130 -17.69 -0.72 -0.55
C LEU A 130 -18.73 -0.05 0.35
N LYS A 131 -18.97 1.26 0.18
CA LYS A 131 -20.04 1.99 0.88
C LYS A 131 -21.44 1.45 0.58
N LYS A 132 -21.72 1.10 -0.68
CA LYS A 132 -23.02 0.57 -1.12
C LYS A 132 -23.30 -0.83 -0.54
N TYR A 133 -22.27 -1.66 -0.36
CA TYR A 133 -22.39 -3.07 0.02
C TYR A 133 -21.93 -3.37 1.45
N GLN A 134 -21.86 -2.37 2.34
CA GLN A 134 -21.40 -2.53 3.74
C GLN A 134 -22.14 -3.60 4.55
N GLY A 135 -23.35 -4.02 4.14
CA GLY A 135 -24.11 -5.11 4.77
C GLY A 135 -23.76 -6.53 4.30
N SER A 136 -22.95 -6.69 3.25
CA SER A 136 -22.52 -7.99 2.72
C SER A 136 -21.04 -8.22 3.03
N PHE A 137 -20.76 -9.18 3.93
CA PHE A 137 -19.39 -9.51 4.33
C PHE A 137 -18.54 -9.97 3.14
N SER A 138 -19.03 -10.92 2.33
CA SER A 138 -18.28 -11.48 1.20
C SER A 138 -17.97 -10.44 0.12
N THR A 139 -18.93 -9.56 -0.19
CA THR A 139 -18.74 -8.49 -1.17
C THR A 139 -17.77 -7.44 -0.66
N SER A 140 -17.86 -7.07 0.62
CA SER A 140 -16.95 -6.09 1.24
C SER A 140 -15.51 -6.58 1.20
N VAL A 141 -15.26 -7.85 1.56
CA VAL A 141 -13.92 -8.47 1.47
C VAL A 141 -13.37 -8.45 0.04
N GLN A 142 -14.19 -8.73 -0.96
CA GLN A 142 -13.77 -8.66 -2.36
C GLN A 142 -13.38 -7.24 -2.79
N MET A 143 -14.12 -6.21 -2.36
CA MET A 143 -13.77 -4.82 -2.67
C MET A 143 -12.50 -4.41 -1.92
N GLU A 144 -12.33 -4.82 -0.66
CA GLU A 144 -11.10 -4.57 0.10
C GLU A 144 -9.87 -5.21 -0.54
N ASN A 145 -9.99 -6.44 -1.04
CA ASN A 145 -8.91 -7.13 -1.76
C ASN A 145 -8.43 -6.29 -2.95
N ILE A 146 -9.34 -5.71 -3.73
CA ILE A 146 -9.01 -4.89 -4.89
C ILE A 146 -8.29 -3.62 -4.45
N LEU A 147 -8.80 -2.92 -3.44
CA LEU A 147 -8.16 -1.72 -2.87
C LEU A 147 -6.76 -2.04 -2.29
N SER A 148 -6.60 -3.22 -1.68
CA SER A 148 -5.31 -3.73 -1.21
C SER A 148 -4.33 -4.00 -2.36
N HIS A 149 -4.81 -4.46 -3.51
CA HIS A 149 -3.98 -4.62 -4.72
C HIS A 149 -3.53 -3.27 -5.28
N VAL A 150 -4.41 -2.26 -5.29
CA VAL A 150 -4.02 -0.89 -5.68
C VAL A 150 -2.92 -0.37 -4.76
N ALA A 151 -3.04 -0.55 -3.44
CA ALA A 151 -2.05 -0.09 -2.45
C ALA A 151 -0.64 -0.68 -2.69
N ARG A 152 -0.56 -1.92 -3.18
CA ARG A 152 0.68 -2.63 -3.47
C ARG A 152 1.26 -2.29 -4.85
N HIS A 153 0.52 -1.57 -5.69
CA HIS A 153 0.93 -1.26 -7.05
C HIS A 153 2.11 -0.25 -7.06
N PRO A 154 3.13 -0.42 -7.93
CA PRO A 154 4.29 0.49 -7.97
C PRO A 154 3.95 1.94 -8.31
N GLN A 155 2.85 2.16 -9.03
CA GLN A 155 2.36 3.50 -9.43
C GLN A 155 1.37 4.12 -8.42
N CYS A 156 1.16 3.47 -7.26
CA CYS A 156 0.35 4.02 -6.18
C CYS A 156 1.06 5.25 -5.57
N THR A 157 0.32 6.35 -5.44
CA THR A 157 0.86 7.63 -4.97
C THR A 157 0.56 7.86 -3.48
N VAL A 158 1.21 8.87 -2.90
CA VAL A 158 0.97 9.33 -1.52
C VAL A 158 -0.51 9.69 -1.29
N SER A 159 -1.12 10.43 -2.21
CA SER A 159 -2.53 10.83 -2.12
C SER A 159 -3.49 9.63 -2.15
N MET A 160 -3.17 8.60 -2.94
CA MET A 160 -3.95 7.37 -2.98
C MET A 160 -3.89 6.64 -1.64
N TYR A 161 -2.73 6.58 -0.99
CA TYR A 161 -2.62 5.97 0.33
C TYR A 161 -3.46 6.70 1.38
N GLU A 162 -3.48 8.03 1.36
CA GLU A 162 -4.34 8.82 2.25
C GLU A 162 -5.82 8.48 2.02
N GLU A 163 -6.22 8.36 0.76
CA GLU A 163 -7.58 7.98 0.41
C GLU A 163 -7.93 6.56 0.86
N LEU A 164 -7.03 5.60 0.64
CA LEU A 164 -7.19 4.22 1.08
C LEU A 164 -7.31 4.13 2.61
N LEU A 165 -6.45 4.83 3.34
CA LEU A 165 -6.49 4.90 4.81
C LEU A 165 -7.78 5.54 5.33
N SER A 166 -8.32 6.56 4.63
CA SER A 166 -9.62 7.16 4.97
C SER A 166 -10.80 6.21 4.77
N THR A 167 -10.61 5.15 3.98
CA THR A 167 -11.64 4.14 3.69
C THR A 167 -11.70 3.08 4.79
N CYS A 168 -10.60 2.90 5.54
CA CYS A 168 -10.51 1.99 6.67
C CYS A 168 -11.33 2.51 7.86
N SER A 169 -12.56 2.01 8.06
CA SER A 169 -13.42 2.40 9.19
C SER A 169 -14.30 1.22 9.65
N GLY A 170 -14.47 1.08 10.97
CA GLY A 170 -15.26 -0.03 11.55
C GLY A 170 -14.61 -1.40 11.34
N HIS A 171 -15.40 -2.41 10.97
CA HIS A 171 -14.96 -3.80 10.71
C HIS A 171 -14.30 -4.00 9.34
N VAL A 172 -14.13 -2.91 8.58
CA VAL A 172 -13.68 -2.91 7.19
C VAL A 172 -12.33 -2.21 7.13
N GLY A 173 -11.31 -2.89 6.59
CA GLY A 173 -10.02 -2.26 6.31
C GLY A 173 -8.77 -3.08 6.62
N ASN A 174 -8.84 -4.23 7.29
CA ASN A 174 -7.65 -5.03 7.60
C ASN A 174 -6.88 -5.43 6.32
N THR A 175 -7.59 -5.81 5.26
CA THR A 175 -6.97 -6.17 3.98
C THR A 175 -6.32 -4.96 3.31
N ILE A 176 -6.98 -3.79 3.41
CA ILE A 176 -6.47 -2.53 2.85
C ILE A 176 -5.20 -2.13 3.61
N LEU A 177 -5.21 -2.18 4.94
CA LEU A 177 -4.05 -1.90 5.79
C LEU A 177 -2.88 -2.83 5.45
N SER A 178 -3.12 -4.13 5.29
CA SER A 178 -2.10 -5.09 4.82
C SER A 178 -1.49 -4.68 3.46
N GLY A 179 -2.34 -4.22 2.53
CA GLY A 179 -1.88 -3.71 1.23
C GLY A 179 -1.04 -2.43 1.36
N VAL A 180 -1.46 -1.48 2.19
CA VAL A 180 -0.74 -0.23 2.46
C VAL A 180 0.61 -0.52 3.14
N ALA A 181 0.65 -1.45 4.08
CA ALA A 181 1.87 -1.85 4.78
C ALA A 181 2.95 -2.40 3.83
N GLN A 182 2.56 -2.95 2.69
CA GLN A 182 3.43 -3.49 1.64
C GLN A 182 3.66 -2.51 0.48
N GLY A 183 3.18 -1.26 0.59
CA GLY A 183 3.30 -0.23 -0.43
C GLY A 183 4.75 0.22 -0.69
N ARG A 184 5.03 0.77 -1.88
CA ARG A 184 6.39 1.19 -2.28
C ARG A 184 6.69 2.67 -2.04
N ASN A 185 5.71 3.54 -2.23
CA ASN A 185 5.89 5.01 -2.21
C ASN A 185 5.32 5.63 -0.92
N LEU A 186 5.61 5.03 0.23
CA LEU A 186 5.08 5.47 1.52
C LEU A 186 5.90 6.66 2.05
N SER A 187 5.24 7.80 2.23
CA SER A 187 5.84 8.96 2.89
C SER A 187 5.80 8.81 4.41
N ALA A 188 6.59 9.61 5.14
CA ALA A 188 6.54 9.63 6.61
C ALA A 188 5.14 10.00 7.14
N ASP A 189 4.44 10.92 6.45
CA ASP A 189 3.09 11.33 6.83
C ASP A 189 2.06 10.22 6.53
N THR A 190 2.24 9.47 5.43
CA THR A 190 1.43 8.27 5.13
C THR A 190 1.62 7.18 6.18
N ILE A 191 2.87 6.90 6.58
CA ILE A 191 3.17 5.91 7.61
C ILE A 191 2.56 6.36 8.94
N LYS A 192 2.68 7.64 9.29
CA LYS A 192 2.04 8.20 10.48
C LYS A 192 0.53 8.00 10.45
N ALA A 193 -0.12 8.35 9.33
CA ALA A 193 -1.56 8.13 9.14
C ALA A 193 -1.92 6.64 9.28
N PHE A 194 -1.13 5.73 8.71
CA PHE A 194 -1.31 4.29 8.87
C PHE A 194 -1.32 3.85 10.34
N PHE A 195 -0.33 4.27 11.13
CA PHE A 195 -0.27 3.93 12.56
C PHE A 195 -1.44 4.53 13.35
N VAL A 196 -1.89 5.74 13.02
CA VAL A 196 -3.06 6.38 13.63
C VAL A 196 -4.34 5.61 13.30
N THR A 197 -4.55 5.27 12.03
CA THR A 197 -5.69 4.45 11.57
C THR A 197 -5.69 3.08 12.24
N CYS A 198 -4.53 2.46 12.41
CA CYS A 198 -4.43 1.23 13.17
C CYS A 198 -4.82 1.47 14.65
N ARG A 199 -4.31 2.50 15.32
CA ARG A 199 -4.68 2.74 16.72
C ARG A 199 -6.18 3.01 16.91
N SER A 200 -6.84 3.73 16.00
CA SER A 200 -8.27 3.99 16.11
C SER A 200 -9.12 2.73 15.94
N GLN A 201 -8.68 1.79 15.11
CA GLN A 201 -9.35 0.50 14.91
C GLN A 201 -9.07 -0.52 16.04
N THR A 202 -7.95 -0.43 16.77
CA THR A 202 -7.63 -1.36 17.88
C THR A 202 -8.58 -1.30 19.09
N ARG A 203 -9.47 -0.30 19.19
CA ARG A 203 -10.56 -0.32 20.18
C ARG A 203 -11.62 -1.40 19.88
N GLN A 204 -11.53 -2.09 18.74
CA GLN A 204 -12.42 -3.17 18.30
C GLN A 204 -11.70 -4.55 18.16
N ASP A 205 -10.69 -4.83 18.99
CA ASP A 205 -10.06 -6.15 19.21
C ASP A 205 -9.44 -6.90 18.02
N SER A 206 -9.28 -6.29 16.83
CA SER A 206 -8.88 -7.10 15.65
C SER A 206 -8.04 -6.39 14.60
N ILE A 207 -7.01 -5.63 15.01
CA ILE A 207 -5.93 -5.34 14.06
C ILE A 207 -4.87 -6.41 14.20
N PRO A 208 -4.62 -7.18 13.14
CA PRO A 208 -3.57 -8.18 13.18
C PRO A 208 -2.25 -7.47 13.48
N LYS A 209 -1.58 -7.92 14.54
CA LYS A 209 -0.14 -7.70 14.77
C LYS A 209 0.67 -7.78 13.46
N GLU A 210 0.21 -8.60 12.52
CA GLU A 210 0.71 -8.76 11.16
C GLU A 210 0.83 -7.45 10.37
N CYS A 211 -0.14 -6.53 10.44
CA CYS A 211 -0.06 -5.27 9.67
C CYS A 211 1.08 -4.37 10.19
N TYR A 212 1.28 -4.33 11.51
CA TYR A 212 2.42 -3.64 12.12
C TYR A 212 3.74 -4.32 11.74
N ASP A 213 3.79 -5.65 11.82
CA ASP A 213 5.00 -6.38 11.47
C ASP A 213 5.37 -6.24 9.99
N GLN A 214 4.38 -6.19 9.09
CA GLN A 214 4.56 -5.97 7.66
C GLN A 214 5.12 -4.58 7.36
N ILE A 215 4.53 -3.51 7.93
CA ILE A 215 5.03 -2.16 7.64
C ILE A 215 6.44 -1.97 8.18
N LEU A 216 6.75 -2.51 9.37
CA LEU A 216 8.10 -2.43 9.97
C LEU A 216 9.14 -3.24 9.17
N ALA A 217 8.72 -4.30 8.47
CA ALA A 217 9.57 -5.12 7.62
C ALA A 217 9.59 -4.66 6.16
N ASN A 218 8.93 -3.57 5.81
CA ASN A 218 8.81 -3.12 4.43
C ASN A 218 10.16 -2.62 3.90
N PRO A 219 10.76 -3.27 2.88
CA PRO A 219 12.10 -2.94 2.38
C PRO A 219 12.12 -1.63 1.57
N HIS A 220 10.97 -1.10 1.19
CA HIS A 220 10.87 0.14 0.41
C HIS A 220 10.88 1.40 1.28
N ILE A 221 10.79 1.26 2.60
CA ILE A 221 10.87 2.39 3.53
C ILE A 221 12.33 2.60 3.95
N GLY A 222 12.92 3.68 3.44
CA GLY A 222 14.31 4.05 3.74
C GLY A 222 14.50 4.63 5.15
N GLN A 223 15.76 4.64 5.60
CA GLN A 223 16.15 5.11 6.92
C GLN A 223 15.69 6.54 7.24
N ALA A 224 15.90 7.47 6.30
CA ALA A 224 15.48 8.87 6.47
C ALA A 224 13.95 9.01 6.66
N THR A 225 13.16 8.15 6.02
CA THR A 225 11.71 8.13 6.19
C THR A 225 11.35 7.65 7.58
N TRP A 226 11.96 6.56 8.06
CA TRP A 226 11.74 6.06 9.42
C TRP A 226 12.16 7.05 10.50
N ASP A 227 13.33 7.69 10.36
CA ASP A 227 13.79 8.70 11.31
C ASP A 227 12.77 9.85 11.42
N ASN A 228 12.23 10.30 10.29
CA ASN A 228 11.20 11.33 10.25
C ASN A 228 9.89 10.86 10.91
N VAL A 229 9.47 9.61 10.67
CA VAL A 229 8.30 9.02 11.36
C VAL A 229 8.50 9.04 12.86
N LEU A 230 9.66 8.60 13.36
CA LEU A 230 9.95 8.51 14.77
C LEU A 230 9.99 9.88 15.46
N GLY A 231 10.51 10.91 14.79
CA GLY A 231 10.47 12.28 15.32
C GLY A 231 9.08 12.90 15.39
N ARG A 232 8.10 12.35 14.67
CA ARG A 232 6.72 12.89 14.59
C ARG A 232 5.66 12.01 15.25
N LEU A 233 6.00 10.75 15.53
CA LEU A 233 5.10 9.74 16.07
C LEU A 233 5.89 8.79 16.99
N GLY A 234 5.51 8.76 18.26
CA GLY A 234 6.00 7.74 19.17
C GLY A 234 5.48 6.36 18.84
N LEU A 235 6.35 5.50 18.30
CA LEU A 235 6.10 4.06 18.21
C LEU A 235 6.34 3.39 19.57
N ARG A 236 5.85 2.15 19.72
CA ARG A 236 6.20 1.33 20.89
C ARG A 236 7.69 1.02 20.84
N ALA A 237 8.35 1.01 21.99
CA ALA A 237 9.79 0.74 22.08
C ALA A 237 10.20 -0.57 21.38
N ALA A 238 9.41 -1.63 21.50
CA ALA A 238 9.66 -2.89 20.79
C ALA A 238 9.73 -2.74 19.26
N HIS A 239 8.92 -1.86 18.68
CA HIS A 239 8.95 -1.58 17.23
C HIS A 239 10.18 -0.75 16.85
N VAL A 240 10.53 0.24 17.67
CA VAL A 240 11.75 1.05 17.45
C VAL A 240 13.00 0.16 17.54
N LEU A 241 13.06 -0.74 18.52
CA LEU A 241 14.12 -1.74 18.65
C LEU A 241 14.19 -2.64 17.41
N LYS A 242 13.05 -3.13 16.91
CA LYS A 242 13.00 -3.94 15.69
C LYS A 242 13.56 -3.19 14.48
N LEU A 243 13.22 -1.92 14.32
CA LEU A 243 13.74 -1.08 13.24
C LEU A 243 15.25 -0.78 13.41
N ARG A 244 15.70 -0.61 14.65
CA ARG A 244 17.12 -0.39 14.94
C ARG A 244 17.95 -1.64 14.64
N THR A 245 17.49 -2.82 15.05
CA THR A 245 18.19 -4.09 14.79
C THR A 245 18.24 -4.45 13.31
N SER A 246 17.25 -4.01 12.51
CA SER A 246 17.28 -4.15 11.05
C SER A 246 18.05 -3.03 10.33
N ASN A 247 18.74 -2.14 11.07
CA ASN A 247 19.42 -0.96 10.53
C ASN A 247 18.51 -0.03 9.70
N SER A 248 17.20 -0.08 9.93
CA SER A 248 16.20 0.73 9.23
C SER A 248 16.03 2.12 9.85
N VAL A 249 16.67 2.39 10.99
CA VAL A 249 16.62 3.65 11.74
C VAL A 249 18.04 4.07 12.12
N SER A 250 18.34 5.37 12.00
CA SER A 250 19.61 5.92 12.44
C SER A 250 19.62 6.14 13.95
N TRP A 251 20.80 6.41 14.50
CA TRP A 251 20.89 6.80 15.91
C TRP A 251 20.07 8.07 16.19
N ARG A 252 19.94 9.01 15.24
CA ARG A 252 19.11 10.21 15.41
C ARG A 252 17.64 9.86 15.54
N GLY A 253 17.10 8.99 14.69
CA GLY A 253 15.72 8.53 14.79
C GLY A 253 15.45 7.76 16.09
N LEU A 254 16.43 6.99 16.57
CA LEU A 254 16.37 6.33 17.87
C LEU A 254 16.32 7.34 19.03
N LEU A 255 17.16 8.39 19.00
CA LEU A 255 17.12 9.45 20.00
C LEU A 255 15.83 10.25 19.97
N ASP A 256 15.33 10.58 18.78
CA ASP A 256 14.05 11.27 18.64
C ASP A 256 12.90 10.43 19.25
N SER A 257 12.96 9.10 19.12
CA SER A 257 12.02 8.19 19.81
C SER A 257 12.16 8.21 21.33
N ILE A 258 13.39 8.21 21.83
CA ILE A 258 13.69 8.31 23.27
C ILE A 258 13.17 9.64 23.80
N ASP A 259 13.44 10.75 23.12
CA ASP A 259 12.99 12.09 23.47
C ASP A 259 11.47 12.20 23.44
N TRP A 260 10.81 11.57 22.46
CA TRP A 260 9.35 11.50 22.41
C TRP A 260 8.77 10.73 23.61
N LEU A 261 9.31 9.55 23.92
CA LEU A 261 8.85 8.73 25.05
C LEU A 261 9.03 9.49 26.37
N ARG A 262 10.13 10.24 26.50
CA ARG A 262 10.42 11.14 27.63
C ARG A 262 9.41 12.28 27.72
N GLY A 263 9.24 13.05 26.65
CA GLY A 263 8.45 14.30 26.64
C GLY A 263 6.94 14.10 26.69
N ALA A 264 6.42 12.99 26.16
CA ALA A 264 4.98 12.73 26.12
C ALA A 264 4.41 12.12 27.41
N GLY A 265 5.24 11.89 28.44
CA GLY A 265 4.82 11.22 29.68
C GLY A 265 4.42 9.75 29.49
N GLN A 266 4.68 9.17 28.31
CA GLN A 266 4.35 7.78 27.98
C GLN A 266 5.36 6.76 28.54
N CYS A 267 6.45 7.21 29.17
CA CYS A 267 7.31 6.35 29.99
C CYS A 267 6.51 5.48 30.97
N LEU A 268 5.39 6.01 31.50
CA LEU A 268 4.55 5.33 32.49
C LEU A 268 3.79 4.12 31.94
N GLU A 269 3.44 4.09 30.65
CA GLU A 269 2.70 2.97 30.03
C GLU A 269 3.64 1.91 29.41
N GLN A 270 4.85 2.27 29.00
CA GLN A 270 5.81 1.35 28.36
C GLN A 270 6.93 0.86 29.30
N GLY A 271 7.14 1.53 30.45
CA GLY A 271 8.03 1.11 31.53
C GLY A 271 9.52 1.40 31.32
N ASP A 272 10.29 1.46 32.41
CA ASP A 272 11.73 1.74 32.40
C ASP A 272 12.55 0.71 31.61
N ALA A 273 12.11 -0.55 31.57
CA ALA A 273 12.77 -1.61 30.81
C ALA A 273 12.77 -1.34 29.30
N ALA A 274 11.71 -0.72 28.77
CA ALA A 274 11.61 -0.36 27.36
C ALA A 274 12.62 0.72 26.98
N LEU A 275 12.76 1.76 27.82
CA LEU A 275 13.74 2.82 27.63
C LEU A 275 15.17 2.29 27.79
N ALA A 276 15.42 1.45 28.80
CA ALA A 276 16.72 0.80 28.98
C ALA A 276 17.14 0.01 27.73
N GLY A 277 16.20 -0.71 27.12
CA GLY A 277 16.43 -1.40 25.85
C GLY A 277 16.79 -0.46 24.70
N LEU A 278 16.09 0.67 24.56
CA LEU A 278 16.37 1.66 23.50
C LEU A 278 17.75 2.30 23.68
N PHE A 279 18.11 2.67 24.91
CA PHE A 279 19.45 3.17 25.22
C PHE A 279 20.52 2.12 24.89
N ALA A 280 20.30 0.85 25.23
CA ALA A 280 21.23 -0.23 24.95
C ALA A 280 21.41 -0.53 23.45
N ALA A 281 20.51 -0.03 22.59
CA ALA A 281 20.61 -0.16 21.14
C ALA A 281 21.47 0.95 20.48
N LEU A 282 21.99 1.89 21.27
CA LEU A 282 23.01 2.85 20.85
C LEU A 282 24.39 2.21 20.97
N THR A 283 25.19 2.36 19.92
CA THR A 283 26.62 2.01 19.95
C THR A 283 27.43 3.10 20.63
N SER A 284 28.68 2.79 21.00
CA SER A 284 29.58 3.79 21.59
C SER A 284 29.83 4.98 20.66
N ASP A 285 29.89 4.75 19.33
CA ASP A 285 30.02 5.81 18.33
C ASP A 285 28.78 6.69 18.25
N ASP A 286 27.58 6.07 18.31
CA ASP A 286 26.31 6.81 18.35
C ASP A 286 26.26 7.71 19.58
N ILE A 287 26.67 7.20 20.75
CA ILE A 287 26.72 7.94 22.01
C ILE A 287 27.68 9.11 21.91
N LEU A 288 28.90 8.88 21.41
CA LEU A 288 29.90 9.94 21.23
C LEU A 288 29.41 11.03 20.28
N GLN A 289 28.81 10.65 19.16
CA GLN A 289 28.28 11.61 18.19
C GLN A 289 27.10 12.39 18.76
N ALA A 290 26.17 11.73 19.45
CA ALA A 290 25.05 12.35 20.12
C ALA A 290 25.49 13.35 21.20
N THR A 291 26.53 13.01 21.97
CA THR A 291 27.12 13.91 22.97
C THR A 291 27.79 15.13 22.31
N ARG A 292 28.53 14.94 21.20
CA ARG A 292 29.11 16.05 20.42
C ARG A 292 28.05 16.99 19.85
N GLU A 293 26.91 16.44 19.44
CA GLU A 293 25.75 17.23 18.97
C GLU A 293 24.91 17.81 20.14
N GLY A 294 25.33 17.62 21.40
CA GLY A 294 24.65 18.15 22.57
C GLY A 294 23.30 17.49 22.87
N ARG A 295 23.01 16.32 22.28
CA ARG A 295 21.78 15.56 22.47
C ARG A 295 21.77 14.79 23.79
N PHE A 296 22.96 14.37 24.26
CA PHE A 296 23.15 13.82 25.60
C PHE A 296 23.82 14.84 26.51
N VAL A 297 23.02 15.41 27.41
CA VAL A 297 23.51 16.23 28.51
C VAL A 297 22.99 15.58 29.78
N LEU A 298 23.87 14.93 30.55
CA LEU A 298 23.49 14.17 31.74
C LEU A 298 22.77 15.05 32.78
N ASN A 299 23.11 16.34 32.84
CA ASN A 299 22.48 17.30 33.75
C ASN A 299 21.14 17.85 33.25
N SER A 300 20.66 17.46 32.07
CA SER A 300 19.35 17.91 31.58
C SER A 300 18.24 17.40 32.48
N PRO A 301 17.27 18.25 32.87
CA PRO A 301 16.15 17.82 33.69
C PRO A 301 15.28 16.80 32.95
N MET A 302 14.84 15.75 33.64
CA MET A 302 13.80 14.84 33.16
C MET A 302 12.43 15.52 33.35
N SER A 303 11.84 16.05 32.28
CA SER A 303 10.43 16.46 32.31
C SER A 303 9.56 15.25 32.00
N THR A 304 8.88 14.70 33.02
CA THR A 304 7.86 13.66 32.82
C THR A 304 6.55 14.14 33.42
N SER A 305 5.59 14.52 32.56
CA SER A 305 4.22 14.93 32.93
C SER A 305 4.11 16.17 33.85
N PRO A 306 3.13 17.07 33.63
CA PRO A 306 2.84 18.18 34.55
C PRO A 306 2.50 17.74 35.99
N GLN A 307 2.21 16.45 36.20
CA GLN A 307 1.72 15.90 37.47
C GLN A 307 2.79 15.11 38.26
N MET A 308 3.99 14.90 37.72
CA MET A 308 5.08 14.23 38.44
C MET A 308 6.35 15.10 38.43
N THR A 309 6.52 15.89 39.49
CA THR A 309 7.77 16.58 39.79
C THR A 309 8.81 15.58 40.32
N TYR A 310 9.49 14.88 39.43
CA TYR A 310 10.78 14.28 39.76
C TYR A 310 11.89 15.28 39.43
N ASN A 311 12.54 15.85 40.45
CA ASN A 311 13.81 16.58 40.32
C ASN A 311 14.95 15.59 40.05
N LYS A 312 14.88 14.83 38.96
CA LYS A 312 15.96 13.90 38.55
C LYS A 312 16.54 14.37 37.21
N SER A 313 17.86 14.35 37.11
CA SER A 313 18.56 14.60 35.86
C SER A 313 18.45 13.37 34.93
N LEU A 314 18.71 13.57 33.64
CA LEU A 314 18.85 12.48 32.67
C LEU A 314 19.90 11.47 33.15
N GLY A 315 20.99 11.95 33.74
CA GLY A 315 22.03 11.14 34.33
C GLY A 315 21.52 10.26 35.47
N ASP A 316 20.73 10.81 36.39
CA ASP A 316 20.14 10.04 37.50
C ASP A 316 19.25 8.91 36.99
N TYR A 317 18.48 9.19 35.92
CA TYR A 317 17.60 8.21 35.30
C TYR A 317 18.40 7.10 34.60
N ILE A 318 19.34 7.46 33.71
CA ILE A 318 20.17 6.49 32.99
C ILE A 318 20.98 5.64 33.97
N MET A 319 21.55 6.26 35.01
CA MET A 319 22.26 5.55 36.06
C MET A 319 21.37 4.51 36.78
N SER A 320 20.09 4.80 37.00
CA SER A 320 19.16 3.86 37.63
C SER A 320 18.73 2.69 36.75
N ILE A 321 18.76 2.84 35.43
CA ILE A 321 18.33 1.80 34.48
C ILE A 321 19.50 1.02 33.86
N ASN A 322 20.65 1.67 33.64
CA ASN A 322 21.83 1.06 33.03
C ASN A 322 23.12 1.87 33.32
N LEU A 323 23.86 1.43 34.35
CA LEU A 323 25.12 2.06 34.77
C LEU A 323 26.19 2.09 33.66
N SER A 324 26.26 1.06 32.82
CA SER A 324 27.26 0.99 31.74
C SER A 324 27.04 2.09 30.71
N ILE A 325 25.78 2.37 30.36
CA ILE A 325 25.45 3.43 29.39
C ILE A 325 25.73 4.80 29.99
N TYR A 326 25.41 4.99 31.28
CA TYR A 326 25.76 6.21 32.00
C TYR A 326 27.28 6.48 31.93
N GLN A 327 28.10 5.47 32.20
CA GLN A 327 29.57 5.59 32.14
C GLN A 327 30.07 5.93 30.72
N GLN A 328 29.46 5.36 29.68
CA GLN A 328 29.81 5.67 28.29
C GLN A 328 29.48 7.12 27.92
N ILE A 329 28.28 7.61 28.29
CA ILE A 329 27.89 9.00 28.05
C ILE A 329 28.80 9.97 28.82
N LEU A 330 29.10 9.67 30.09
CA LEU A 330 30.01 10.47 30.91
C LEU A 330 31.41 10.53 30.29
N GLY A 331 31.93 9.40 29.81
CA GLY A 331 33.21 9.34 29.11
C GLY A 331 33.21 10.18 27.84
N ALA A 332 32.15 10.10 27.03
CA ALA A 332 31.99 10.91 25.83
C ALA A 332 31.89 12.41 26.13
N GLU A 333 31.20 12.81 27.20
CA GLU A 333 31.11 14.22 27.63
C GLU A 333 32.48 14.74 28.04
N LEU A 334 33.23 13.97 28.84
CA LEU A 334 34.58 14.34 29.27
C LEU A 334 35.53 14.46 28.08
N GLN A 335 35.50 13.48 27.16
CA GLN A 335 36.30 13.51 25.94
C GLN A 335 36.00 14.75 25.10
N THR A 336 34.72 15.07 24.87
CA THR A 336 34.31 16.24 24.08
C THR A 336 34.79 17.55 24.73
N ARG A 337 34.75 17.66 26.05
CA ARG A 337 35.26 18.83 26.79
C ARG A 337 36.79 18.96 26.68
N ILE A 338 37.53 17.85 26.74
CA ILE A 338 38.98 17.82 26.56
C ILE A 338 39.34 18.23 25.12
N GLU A 339 38.66 17.67 24.11
CA GLU A 339 38.87 18.03 22.70
C GLU A 339 38.64 19.53 22.46
N ALA A 340 37.62 20.13 23.10
CA ALA A 340 37.34 21.57 23.00
C ALA A 340 38.38 22.46 23.72
N THR A 341 39.18 21.92 24.64
CA THR A 341 40.23 22.67 25.35
C THR A 341 41.60 22.58 24.68
N ILE A 342 41.78 21.68 23.70
CA ILE A 342 43.01 21.58 22.91
C ILE A 342 42.91 22.55 21.73
N GLU A 343 43.64 23.68 21.78
CA GLU A 343 43.77 24.58 20.64
C GLU A 343 44.34 23.83 19.42
N PRO A 344 43.80 24.04 18.20
CA PRO A 344 44.42 23.48 17.01
C PRO A 344 45.86 24.01 16.90
N PRO A 345 46.83 23.18 16.46
CA PRO A 345 48.20 23.63 16.31
C PRO A 345 48.23 24.86 15.41
N PRO A 346 49.00 25.91 15.78
CA PRO A 346 49.04 27.14 15.00
C PRO A 346 49.45 26.79 13.57
N THR A 347 48.59 27.16 12.61
CA THR A 347 48.89 27.03 11.19
C THR A 347 50.24 27.70 10.94
N PRO A 348 51.25 27.00 10.39
CA PRO A 348 52.55 27.61 10.17
C PRO A 348 52.36 28.83 9.26
N LEU A 349 52.67 30.01 9.81
CA LEU A 349 52.70 31.26 9.06
C LEU A 349 53.60 31.04 7.86
N ALA A 350 53.03 31.16 6.66
CA ALA A 350 53.77 31.23 5.42
C ALA A 350 54.67 32.48 5.44
N LYS A 351 55.88 32.34 5.98
CA LYS A 351 56.97 33.29 5.77
C LYS A 351 58.06 32.59 4.98
N GLU A 352 58.54 33.32 3.98
CA GLU A 352 59.76 33.11 3.18
C GLU A 352 59.65 32.25 1.92
N ARG A 353 58.90 32.77 0.94
CA ARG A 353 59.27 32.64 -0.48
C ARG A 353 59.28 34.03 -1.12
N ASN A 354 60.29 34.84 -0.80
CA ASN A 354 60.65 36.02 -1.60
C ASN A 354 62.11 36.46 -1.35
N ALA A 355 63.02 35.49 -1.25
CA ALA A 355 64.46 35.73 -1.28
C ALA A 355 65.11 34.79 -2.31
N LYS A 356 64.71 34.92 -3.59
CA LYS A 356 65.42 34.38 -4.77
C LYS A 356 64.81 34.93 -6.07
N MET A 357 64.90 36.24 -6.25
CA MET A 357 64.91 36.87 -7.58
C MET A 357 65.88 38.06 -7.54
N ARG A 358 67.16 37.73 -7.38
CA ARG A 358 68.30 38.51 -7.87
C ARG A 358 69.32 37.50 -8.36
N LEU A 359 69.26 37.21 -9.65
CA LEU A 359 70.38 36.94 -10.56
C LEU A 359 69.83 37.04 -11.97
#